data_AF-T0M7G2-F1
#
_entry.id   AF-T0M7G2-F1
#
_cell.length_a   1.000
_cell.length_b   1.000
_cell.length_c   1.000
_cell.angle_alpha   90.00
_cell.angle_beta   90.00
_cell.angle_gamma   90.00
#
_symmetry.space_group_name_H-M   'P 1'
#
loop_
_entity.id
_entity.type
_entity.pdbx_description
1 polymer ?
#
loop_
_entity_poly.entity_id
_entity_poly.type
_entity_poly.pdbx_seq_one_letter_code
_entity_poly.pdbx_strand_id
1 'polypeptide(L)'
;MEYTFKDGKIYQDDTEIYTIKSNSSNLGAKSIEISGATGLQSIYIDKAPGGYKISQGSMDMGTLSRNLVMSYNGRTYSLSKPYVDNDTRKMEIKSDDSKIGTLTFGSGVLTGTYDYMNDEVPVVVYMSVMSPYIKSAYNTPNGQTGRRQNAYRMPRIYAILSNVVFLIAIVIIIFSGALGIPTNYDFLILIIVIAFSFVIRSMGRRKYQEEHKNDEDNGMNKNL
;
A
#
# COMPACT_ATOMS: atom_id res chain seq x y z
N MET A 1 24.69 -0.09 -15.13
CA MET A 1 23.71 0.90 -15.65
C MET A 1 22.58 1.06 -14.65
N GLU A 2 21.84 2.16 -14.68
CA GLU A 2 20.81 2.48 -13.69
C GLU A 2 19.46 2.75 -14.36
N TYR A 3 18.41 2.17 -13.77
CA TYR A 3 17.02 2.42 -14.12
C TYR A 3 16.27 3.03 -12.95
N THR A 4 15.33 3.91 -13.27
CA THR A 4 14.46 4.55 -12.29
C THR A 4 13.01 4.23 -12.60
N PHE A 5 12.29 3.61 -11.65
CA PHE A 5 10.85 3.45 -11.72
C PHE A 5 10.13 4.67 -11.14
N LYS A 6 9.19 5.21 -11.90
CA LYS A 6 8.30 6.31 -11.49
C LYS A 6 6.95 6.18 -12.20
N ASP A 7 5.86 6.25 -11.44
CA ASP A 7 4.48 6.34 -11.94
C ASP A 7 4.11 5.29 -13.02
N GLY A 8 4.54 4.05 -12.84
CA GLY A 8 4.25 2.98 -13.79
C GLY A 8 5.16 2.98 -15.02
N LYS A 9 6.29 3.69 -14.98
CA LYS A 9 7.26 3.76 -16.08
C LYS A 9 8.68 3.54 -15.55
N ILE A 10 9.56 3.02 -16.40
CA ILE A 10 10.99 2.89 -16.13
C ILE A 10 11.75 3.81 -17.08
N TYR A 11 12.64 4.59 -16.50
CA TYR A 11 13.50 5.55 -17.18
C TYR A 11 14.97 5.14 -17.08
N GLN A 12 15.72 5.44 -18.13
CA GLN A 12 17.19 5.43 -18.17
C GLN A 12 17.64 6.80 -18.61
N ASP A 13 18.46 7.48 -17.80
CA ASP A 13 18.97 8.83 -18.13
C ASP A 13 17.83 9.77 -18.61
N ASP A 14 16.73 9.82 -17.84
CA ASP A 14 15.49 10.56 -18.12
C ASP A 14 14.71 10.16 -19.39
N THR A 15 15.18 9.15 -20.13
CA THR A 15 14.48 8.60 -21.30
C THR A 15 13.59 7.44 -20.86
N GLU A 16 12.32 7.47 -21.24
CA GLU A 16 11.40 6.35 -20.98
C GLU A 16 11.81 5.12 -21.80
N ILE A 17 12.09 4.01 -21.11
CA ILE A 17 12.46 2.74 -21.75
C ILE A 17 11.32 1.72 -21.64
N TYR A 18 10.60 1.69 -20.52
CA TYR A 18 9.48 0.78 -20.32
C TYR A 18 8.26 1.47 -19.72
N THR A 19 7.07 1.00 -20.11
CA THR A 19 5.81 1.25 -19.41
C THR A 19 5.34 -0.04 -18.74
N ILE A 20 4.87 0.07 -17.49
CA ILE A 20 4.37 -1.02 -16.67
C ILE A 20 2.87 -0.82 -16.44
N LYS A 21 2.07 -1.79 -16.88
CA LYS A 21 0.63 -1.85 -16.60
C LYS A 21 0.35 -3.03 -15.69
N SER A 22 -0.21 -2.77 -14.52
CA SER A 22 -0.64 -3.81 -13.58
C SER A 22 -2.15 -3.91 -13.56
N ASN A 23 -2.68 -5.10 -13.85
CA ASN A 23 -4.09 -5.40 -13.61
C ASN A 23 -4.24 -5.96 -12.19
N SER A 24 -4.51 -5.07 -11.23
CA SER A 24 -4.66 -5.44 -9.83
C SER A 24 -6.08 -5.87 -9.48
N SER A 25 -6.19 -6.93 -8.68
CA SER A 25 -7.41 -7.30 -7.96
C SER A 25 -7.26 -7.03 -6.46
N ASN A 26 -8.34 -7.16 -5.68
CA ASN A 26 -8.32 -7.02 -4.22
C ASN A 26 -7.33 -7.97 -3.50
N LEU A 27 -6.77 -8.96 -4.20
CA LEU A 27 -5.84 -9.98 -3.69
C LEU A 27 -4.42 -9.86 -4.29
N GLY A 28 -4.09 -8.76 -4.96
CA GLY A 28 -2.79 -8.50 -5.61
C GLY A 28 -2.88 -8.37 -7.14
N ALA A 29 -1.72 -8.11 -7.77
CA ALA A 29 -1.58 -8.05 -9.24
C ALA A 29 -1.92 -9.41 -9.85
N LYS A 30 -2.92 -9.46 -10.75
CA LYS A 30 -3.28 -10.66 -11.52
C LYS A 30 -2.36 -10.84 -12.71
N SER A 31 -2.02 -9.73 -13.36
CA SER A 31 -1.07 -9.68 -14.46
C SER A 31 -0.31 -8.35 -14.42
N ILE A 32 0.94 -8.39 -14.87
CA ILE A 32 1.78 -7.21 -15.11
C ILE A 32 2.28 -7.29 -16.56
N GLU A 33 2.05 -6.25 -17.32
CA GLU A 33 2.62 -6.07 -18.67
C GLU A 33 3.72 -5.02 -18.60
N ILE A 34 4.88 -5.34 -19.16
CA ILE A 34 6.03 -4.45 -19.31
C ILE A 34 6.24 -4.26 -20.81
N SER A 35 5.87 -3.09 -21.33
CA SER A 35 5.98 -2.77 -22.75
C SER A 35 7.22 -1.90 -22.98
N GLY A 36 8.08 -2.29 -23.92
CA GLY A 36 9.25 -1.48 -24.30
C GLY A 36 8.87 -0.30 -25.20
N ALA A 37 9.45 0.87 -24.95
CA ALA A 37 9.19 2.08 -25.73
C ALA A 37 9.76 2.01 -27.16
N THR A 38 10.76 1.16 -27.42
CA THR A 38 11.51 1.06 -28.68
C THR A 38 11.11 -0.12 -29.57
N GLY A 39 9.94 -0.72 -29.37
CA GLY A 39 9.47 -1.86 -30.18
C GLY A 39 10.03 -3.22 -29.75
N LEU A 40 10.66 -3.29 -28.57
CA LEU A 40 10.99 -4.56 -27.91
C LEU A 40 9.71 -5.32 -27.52
N GLN A 41 9.73 -6.64 -27.60
CA GLN A 41 8.58 -7.48 -27.24
C GLN A 41 8.20 -7.28 -25.77
N SER A 42 6.91 -7.06 -25.51
CA SER A 42 6.37 -6.93 -24.17
C SER A 42 6.63 -8.19 -23.34
N ILE A 43 6.95 -7.99 -22.06
CA ILE A 43 7.07 -9.04 -21.06
C ILE A 43 5.77 -9.07 -20.25
N TYR A 44 5.21 -10.26 -20.08
CA TYR A 44 4.00 -10.48 -19.29
C TYR A 44 4.35 -11.33 -18.07
N ILE A 45 3.81 -10.93 -16.92
CA ILE A 45 3.94 -11.63 -15.64
C ILE A 45 2.54 -11.98 -15.17
N ASP A 46 2.12 -13.22 -15.38
CA ASP A 46 0.76 -13.69 -15.10
C ASP A 46 0.74 -14.58 -13.86
N LYS A 47 -0.31 -14.46 -13.04
CA LYS A 47 -0.48 -15.31 -11.87
C LYS A 47 -0.64 -16.78 -12.27
N ALA A 48 0.14 -17.65 -11.64
CA ALA A 48 0.13 -19.10 -11.86
C ALA A 48 0.08 -19.87 -10.51
N PRO A 49 -0.27 -21.17 -10.51
CA PRO A 49 -0.12 -21.99 -9.32
C PRO A 49 1.33 -21.95 -8.80
N GLY A 50 1.52 -21.60 -7.52
CA GLY A 50 2.85 -21.49 -6.90
C GLY A 50 3.57 -20.14 -7.07
N GLY A 51 3.06 -19.21 -7.88
CA GLY A 51 3.71 -17.91 -8.10
C GLY A 51 3.19 -17.17 -9.32
N TYR A 52 4.09 -16.83 -10.22
CA TYR A 52 3.83 -16.14 -11.48
C TYR A 52 4.58 -16.82 -12.62
N LYS A 53 4.02 -16.76 -13.82
CA LYS A 53 4.64 -17.17 -15.07
C LYS A 53 5.13 -15.92 -15.80
N ILE A 54 6.31 -16.00 -16.40
CA ILE A 54 6.91 -14.91 -17.18
C ILE A 54 6.94 -15.34 -18.63
N SER A 55 6.32 -14.54 -19.50
CA SER A 55 6.40 -14.71 -20.95
C SER A 55 6.91 -13.45 -21.63
N GLN A 56 7.49 -13.60 -22.81
CA GLN A 56 7.87 -12.50 -23.68
C GLN A 56 7.20 -12.74 -25.03
N GLY A 57 6.27 -11.86 -25.40
CA GLY A 57 5.32 -12.14 -26.47
C GLY A 57 4.54 -13.45 -26.20
N SER A 58 4.65 -14.43 -27.11
CA SER A 58 4.05 -15.76 -26.97
C SER A 58 4.99 -16.82 -26.39
N MET A 59 6.23 -16.47 -26.07
CA MET A 59 7.23 -17.43 -25.58
C MET A 59 7.23 -17.52 -24.06
N ASP A 60 7.32 -18.74 -23.53
CA ASP A 60 7.53 -18.99 -22.11
C ASP A 60 8.99 -18.73 -21.75
N MET A 61 9.22 -17.76 -20.88
CA MET A 61 10.58 -17.34 -20.49
C MET A 61 10.96 -17.85 -19.11
N GLY A 62 9.98 -18.20 -18.27
CA GLY A 62 10.23 -18.77 -16.96
C GLY A 62 9.16 -18.44 -15.92
N THR A 63 9.55 -18.42 -14.65
CA THR A 63 8.62 -18.29 -13.52
C THR A 63 9.19 -17.43 -12.41
N LEU A 64 8.31 -16.82 -11.61
CA LEU A 64 8.65 -16.11 -10.39
C LEU A 64 7.84 -16.70 -9.23
N SER A 65 8.53 -17.32 -8.29
CA SER A 65 7.91 -17.88 -7.09
C SER A 65 7.45 -16.80 -6.12
N ARG A 66 6.55 -17.14 -5.19
CA ARG A 66 6.11 -16.23 -4.11
C ARG A 66 7.24 -15.76 -3.20
N ASN A 67 8.33 -16.53 -3.11
CA ASN A 67 9.53 -16.18 -2.35
C ASN A 67 10.48 -15.28 -3.14
N LEU A 68 10.03 -14.73 -4.28
CA LEU A 68 10.79 -13.83 -5.14
C LEU A 68 12.03 -14.47 -5.77
N VAL A 69 12.06 -15.80 -5.85
CA VAL A 69 13.03 -16.55 -6.65
C VAL A 69 12.48 -16.65 -8.07
N MET A 70 13.25 -16.19 -9.04
CA MET A 70 12.89 -16.14 -10.45
C MET A 70 13.73 -17.12 -11.25
N SER A 71 13.10 -17.95 -12.06
CA SER A 71 13.76 -18.65 -13.16
C SER A 71 13.46 -17.88 -14.44
N TYR A 72 14.49 -17.45 -15.18
CA TYR A 72 14.32 -16.72 -16.42
C TYR A 72 15.42 -17.13 -17.41
N ASN A 73 15.02 -17.56 -18.61
CA ASN A 73 15.91 -18.01 -19.67
C ASN A 73 16.96 -19.05 -19.22
N GLY A 74 16.54 -20.02 -18.40
CA GLY A 74 17.39 -21.10 -17.89
C GLY A 74 18.30 -20.73 -16.71
N ARG A 75 18.26 -19.49 -16.21
CA ARG A 75 19.02 -19.04 -15.03
C ARG A 75 18.12 -18.78 -13.85
N THR A 76 18.66 -18.95 -12.64
CA THR A 76 17.98 -18.63 -11.40
C THR A 76 18.48 -17.30 -10.86
N TYR A 77 17.53 -16.46 -10.46
CA TYR A 77 17.75 -15.19 -9.82
C TYR A 77 17.03 -15.14 -8.47
N SER A 78 17.61 -14.43 -7.51
CA SER A 78 17.04 -14.26 -6.19
C SER A 78 17.30 -12.86 -5.66
N LEU A 79 16.46 -12.42 -4.73
CA LEU A 79 16.68 -11.20 -3.98
C LEU A 79 17.30 -11.52 -2.62
N SER A 80 18.32 -10.75 -2.22
CA SER A 80 18.82 -10.78 -0.86
C SER A 80 17.75 -10.28 0.11
N LYS A 81 17.95 -10.56 1.39
CA LYS A 81 17.20 -9.88 2.45
C LYS A 81 17.42 -8.36 2.32
N PRO A 82 16.39 -7.55 2.58
CA PRO A 82 16.54 -6.11 2.57
C PRO A 82 17.51 -5.67 3.66
N TYR A 83 18.43 -4.78 3.31
CA TYR A 83 19.34 -4.11 4.23
C TYR A 83 19.21 -2.59 4.09
N VAL A 84 19.68 -1.84 5.09
CA VAL A 84 19.65 -0.38 5.08
C VAL A 84 21.05 0.14 4.80
N ASP A 85 21.15 1.11 3.90
CA ASP A 85 22.40 1.79 3.55
C ASP A 85 22.08 3.29 3.35
N ASN A 86 22.65 4.15 4.19
CA ASN A 86 22.49 5.61 4.15
C ASN A 86 21.03 6.07 3.95
N ASP A 87 20.12 5.66 4.85
CA ASP A 87 18.67 5.95 4.82
C ASP A 87 17.87 5.38 3.63
N THR A 88 18.50 4.61 2.76
CA THR A 88 17.82 3.85 1.69
C THR A 88 17.75 2.37 2.06
N ARG A 89 16.66 1.70 1.64
CA ARG A 89 16.55 0.24 1.78
C ARG A 89 17.02 -0.39 0.48
N LYS A 90 17.95 -1.33 0.54
CA LYS A 90 18.53 -2.00 -0.62
C LYS A 90 18.27 -3.50 -0.58
N MET A 91 18.19 -4.12 -1.76
CA MET A 91 18.19 -5.56 -1.97
C MET A 91 19.13 -5.89 -3.12
N GLU A 92 20.02 -6.85 -2.93
CA GLU A 92 20.87 -7.34 -4.02
C GLU A 92 20.08 -8.33 -4.88
N ILE A 93 20.29 -8.25 -6.19
CA ILE A 93 19.83 -9.28 -7.12
C ILE A 93 21.02 -10.21 -7.33
N LYS A 94 20.81 -11.50 -7.12
CA LYS A 94 21.84 -12.53 -7.24
C LYS A 94 21.46 -13.55 -8.30
N SER A 95 22.43 -13.95 -9.12
CA SER A 95 22.34 -15.12 -9.99
C SER A 95 23.43 -16.10 -9.59
N ASP A 96 23.07 -17.35 -9.28
CA ASP A 96 24.01 -18.39 -8.84
C ASP A 96 24.98 -17.88 -7.74
N ASP A 97 24.41 -17.23 -6.71
CA ASP A 97 25.09 -16.57 -5.58
C ASP A 97 26.00 -15.37 -5.90
N SER A 98 26.16 -15.03 -7.17
CA SER A 98 26.88 -13.84 -7.61
C SER A 98 25.95 -12.64 -7.68
N LYS A 99 26.37 -11.50 -7.14
CA LYS A 99 25.64 -10.24 -7.28
C LYS A 99 25.67 -9.81 -8.75
N ILE A 100 24.50 -9.50 -9.30
CA ILE A 100 24.32 -8.99 -10.66
C ILE A 100 23.69 -7.60 -10.71
N GLY A 101 23.14 -7.14 -9.59
CA GLY A 101 22.41 -5.89 -9.53
C GLY A 101 21.93 -5.52 -8.14
N THR A 102 21.29 -4.37 -8.02
CA THR A 102 20.74 -3.88 -6.74
C THR A 102 19.45 -3.12 -6.98
N LEU A 103 18.44 -3.42 -6.17
CA LEU A 103 17.23 -2.61 -6.05
C LEU A 103 17.39 -1.68 -4.85
N THR A 104 17.21 -0.39 -5.07
CA THR A 104 17.26 0.64 -4.02
C THR A 104 15.90 1.31 -3.89
N PHE A 105 15.37 1.33 -2.68
CA PHE A 105 14.12 1.97 -2.30
C PHE A 105 14.44 3.22 -1.50
N GLY A 106 14.05 4.39 -2.02
CA GLY A 106 14.24 5.66 -1.34
C GLY A 106 13.17 6.66 -1.74
N SER A 107 12.66 7.46 -0.80
CA SER A 107 11.78 8.62 -1.02
C SER A 107 10.82 8.53 -2.24
N GLY A 108 10.02 7.47 -2.34
CA GLY A 108 9.04 7.34 -3.43
C GLY A 108 9.56 6.86 -4.77
N VAL A 109 10.82 6.47 -4.84
CA VAL A 109 11.53 6.02 -6.03
C VAL A 109 12.06 4.61 -5.79
N LEU A 110 12.04 3.80 -6.84
CA LEU A 110 12.75 2.53 -6.91
C LEU A 110 13.76 2.63 -8.03
N THR A 111 15.02 2.48 -7.69
CA THR A 111 16.09 2.36 -8.69
C THR A 111 16.58 0.94 -8.76
N GLY A 112 16.88 0.48 -9.97
CA GLY A 112 17.47 -0.81 -10.24
C GLY A 112 18.78 -0.62 -10.97
N THR A 113 19.86 -1.14 -10.41
CA THR A 113 21.16 -1.20 -11.08
C THR A 113 21.47 -2.62 -11.50
N TYR A 114 22.18 -2.76 -12.60
CA TYR A 114 22.68 -4.04 -13.08
C TYR A 114 24.11 -3.88 -13.60
N ASP A 115 24.90 -4.93 -13.38
CA ASP A 115 26.34 -4.94 -13.62
C ASP A 115 26.67 -5.39 -15.07
N TYR A 116 25.82 -6.23 -15.67
CA TYR A 116 26.00 -6.75 -17.04
C TYR A 116 24.74 -6.61 -17.90
N MET A 117 24.88 -6.24 -19.18
CA MET A 117 23.75 -6.06 -20.12
C MET A 117 22.76 -7.24 -20.17
N ASN A 118 23.24 -8.47 -20.01
CA ASN A 118 22.38 -9.65 -20.06
C ASN A 118 21.43 -9.78 -18.85
N ASP A 119 21.65 -9.01 -17.79
CA ASP A 119 20.89 -9.05 -16.53
C ASP A 119 19.81 -7.95 -16.45
N GLU A 120 19.68 -7.14 -17.50
CA GLU A 120 18.72 -6.04 -17.61
C GLU A 120 17.27 -6.48 -17.35
N VAL A 121 16.83 -7.51 -18.06
CA VAL A 121 15.44 -7.98 -17.99
C VAL A 121 15.08 -8.52 -16.60
N PRO A 122 15.91 -9.36 -15.94
CA PRO A 122 15.70 -9.72 -14.54
C PRO A 122 15.48 -8.53 -13.61
N VAL A 123 16.28 -7.48 -13.76
CA VAL A 123 16.15 -6.26 -12.93
C VAL A 123 14.81 -5.56 -13.20
N VAL A 124 14.44 -5.39 -14.47
CA VAL A 124 13.17 -4.78 -14.89
C VAL A 124 11.96 -5.56 -14.37
N VAL A 125 12.00 -6.90 -14.41
CA VAL A 125 10.93 -7.76 -13.85
C VAL A 125 10.81 -7.55 -12.34
N TYR A 126 11.93 -7.59 -11.62
CA TYR A 126 11.91 -7.35 -10.18
C TYR A 126 11.43 -5.93 -9.84
N MET A 127 11.85 -4.91 -10.57
CA MET A 127 11.37 -3.55 -10.40
C MET A 127 9.86 -3.47 -10.59
N SER A 128 9.32 -4.15 -11.59
CA SER A 128 7.89 -4.16 -11.90
C SER A 128 7.06 -4.82 -10.79
N VAL A 129 7.53 -5.96 -10.27
CA VAL A 129 6.87 -6.66 -9.16
C VAL A 129 7.01 -5.90 -7.84
N MET A 130 8.13 -5.20 -7.64
CA MET A 130 8.39 -4.41 -6.44
C MET A 130 7.73 -3.03 -6.45
N SER A 131 7.31 -2.55 -7.61
CA SER A 131 6.71 -1.22 -7.79
C SER A 131 5.55 -0.89 -6.84
N PRO A 132 4.63 -1.82 -6.48
CA PRO A 132 3.53 -1.50 -5.57
C PRO A 132 3.97 -1.26 -4.12
N TYR A 133 5.19 -1.68 -3.75
CA TYR A 133 5.73 -1.55 -2.39
C TYR A 133 6.52 -0.25 -2.19
N ILE A 134 6.69 0.54 -3.24
CA ILE A 134 7.24 1.87 -3.15
C ILE A 134 6.16 2.76 -2.53
N LYS A 135 6.42 3.27 -1.33
CA LYS A 135 5.58 4.34 -0.77
C LYS A 135 5.82 5.58 -1.61
N SER A 136 4.93 5.90 -2.54
CA SER A 136 5.03 7.12 -3.35
C SER A 136 5.25 8.32 -2.42
N ALA A 137 6.41 8.98 -2.57
CA ALA A 137 6.68 10.30 -2.00
C ALA A 137 6.25 11.40 -2.98
N TYR A 138 5.84 11.03 -4.20
CA TYR A 138 5.16 11.94 -5.09
C TYR A 138 3.78 12.22 -4.51
N ASN A 139 3.63 13.45 -4.03
CA ASN A 139 2.36 14.10 -3.77
C ASN A 139 1.31 13.59 -4.75
N THR A 140 0.41 12.73 -4.30
CA THR A 140 -0.98 12.87 -4.72
C THR A 140 -1.49 14.02 -3.85
N PRO A 141 -1.64 15.24 -4.40
CA PRO A 141 -2.37 16.27 -3.68
C PRO A 141 -3.82 15.76 -3.66
N ASN A 142 -4.22 15.21 -2.51
CA ASN A 142 -5.54 14.64 -2.22
C ASN A 142 -5.89 13.36 -2.99
N GLY A 143 -6.11 12.25 -2.26
CA GLY A 143 -7.17 11.34 -2.71
C GLY A 143 -7.19 9.90 -2.22
N GLN A 144 -6.07 9.21 -1.98
CA GLN A 144 -6.15 7.74 -1.90
C GLN A 144 -5.53 7.05 -0.67
N THR A 145 -4.60 7.68 0.05
CA THR A 145 -4.16 7.18 1.37
C THR A 145 -5.14 7.54 2.49
N GLY A 146 -6.02 8.52 2.27
CA GLY A 146 -7.05 8.93 3.24
C GLY A 146 -8.27 8.03 3.30
N ARG A 147 -8.67 7.33 2.23
CA ARG A 147 -9.97 6.60 2.22
C ARG A 147 -10.02 5.39 3.15
N ARG A 148 -8.88 4.77 3.48
CA ARG A 148 -8.82 3.67 4.47
C ARG A 148 -8.46 4.15 5.88
N GLN A 149 -7.71 5.25 6.02
CA GLN A 149 -7.37 5.82 7.34
C GLN A 149 -8.48 6.73 7.91
N ASN A 150 -9.35 7.30 7.07
CA ASN A 150 -10.41 8.22 7.50
C ASN A 150 -11.72 7.52 7.89
N ALA A 151 -11.85 6.20 7.69
CA ALA A 151 -13.05 5.47 8.12
C ALA A 151 -13.24 5.44 9.66
N TYR A 152 -12.17 5.78 10.40
CA TYR A 152 -12.15 5.77 11.87
C TYR A 152 -11.83 7.13 12.50
N ARG A 153 -11.61 8.19 11.71
CA ARG A 153 -11.40 9.53 12.26
C ARG A 153 -12.75 10.13 12.63
N MET A 154 -12.98 10.29 13.93
CA MET A 154 -14.07 11.13 14.45
C MET A 154 -13.52 12.51 14.78
N PRO A 155 -14.35 13.57 14.68
CA PRO A 155 -13.99 14.88 15.21
C PRO A 155 -13.68 14.73 16.71
N ARG A 156 -12.62 15.38 17.19
CA ARG A 156 -12.10 15.21 18.56
C ARG A 156 -13.19 15.38 19.63
N ILE A 157 -14.18 16.23 19.37
CA ILE A 157 -15.29 16.49 20.30
C ILE A 157 -16.17 15.26 20.55
N TYR A 158 -16.41 14.41 19.55
CA TYR A 158 -17.23 13.19 19.72
C TYR A 158 -16.46 12.07 20.42
N ALA A 159 -15.14 12.00 20.23
CA ALA A 159 -14.29 11.08 20.98
C ALA A 159 -14.22 11.47 22.47
N ILE A 160 -14.11 12.77 22.76
CA ILE A 160 -14.13 13.31 24.13
C ILE A 160 -15.50 13.04 24.78
N LEU A 161 -16.61 13.33 24.10
CA LEU A 161 -17.96 13.07 24.62
C LEU A 161 -18.20 11.58 24.93
N SER A 162 -17.73 10.66 24.07
CA SER A 162 -17.84 9.21 24.33
C SER A 162 -17.07 8.78 25.58
N ASN A 163 -15.91 9.38 25.85
CA ASN A 163 -15.12 9.05 27.03
C ASN A 163 -15.71 9.68 28.30
N VAL A 164 -16.28 10.89 28.20
CA VAL A 164 -16.97 11.56 29.32
C VAL A 164 -18.19 10.77 29.76
N VAL A 165 -19.00 10.27 28.82
CA VAL A 165 -20.17 9.41 29.14
C VAL A 165 -19.75 8.12 29.84
N PHE A 166 -18.62 7.53 29.43
CA PHE A 166 -18.08 6.33 30.07
C PHE A 166 -17.56 6.61 31.49
N LEU A 167 -16.90 7.77 31.70
CA LEU A 167 -16.45 8.22 33.03
C LEU A 167 -17.62 8.48 33.97
N ILE A 168 -18.69 9.14 33.49
CA ILE A 168 -19.90 9.39 34.28
C ILE A 168 -20.54 8.06 34.71
N ALA A 169 -20.57 7.07 33.82
CA ALA A 169 -21.08 5.74 34.15
C ALA A 169 -20.29 5.03 35.25
N ILE A 170 -18.95 5.11 35.19
CA ILE A 170 -18.09 4.55 36.22
C ILE A 170 -18.36 5.20 37.58
N VAL A 171 -18.53 6.53 37.60
CA VAL A 171 -18.87 7.27 38.84
C VAL A 171 -20.23 6.83 39.38
N ILE A 172 -21.25 6.70 38.53
CA ILE A 172 -22.59 6.26 38.95
C ILE A 172 -22.57 4.83 39.52
N ILE A 173 -21.80 3.91 38.92
CA ILE A 173 -21.69 2.52 39.40
C ILE A 173 -20.92 2.45 40.72
N ILE A 174 -19.83 3.21 40.86
CA ILE A 174 -19.02 3.21 42.10
C ILE A 174 -19.78 3.83 43.28
N PHE A 175 -20.59 4.86 43.01
CA PHE A 175 -21.35 5.59 44.04
C PHE A 175 -22.84 5.24 44.06
N SER A 176 -23.26 4.13 43.43
CA SER A 176 -24.68 3.76 43.29
C SER A 176 -25.41 3.70 44.63
N GLY A 177 -24.77 3.13 45.65
CA GLY A 177 -25.29 3.09 47.02
C GLY A 177 -25.42 4.46 47.71
N ALA A 178 -24.54 5.42 47.41
CA ALA A 178 -24.61 6.79 47.95
C ALA A 178 -25.65 7.65 47.21
N LEU A 179 -25.96 7.31 45.96
CA LEU A 179 -26.95 7.99 45.11
C LEU A 179 -28.37 7.43 45.28
N GLY A 180 -28.57 6.44 46.16
CA GLY A 180 -29.87 5.79 46.37
C GLY A 180 -30.32 4.93 45.18
N ILE A 181 -29.39 4.55 44.30
CA ILE A 181 -29.65 3.70 43.13
C ILE A 181 -29.47 2.24 43.57
N PRO A 182 -30.49 1.39 43.44
CA PRO A 182 -30.35 -0.02 43.79
C PRO A 182 -29.28 -0.70 42.91
N THR A 183 -28.30 -1.35 43.55
CA THR A 183 -27.09 -1.91 42.90
C THR A 183 -27.41 -3.02 41.88
N ASN A 184 -28.59 -3.63 41.97
CA ASN A 184 -29.13 -4.56 40.97
C ASN A 184 -29.38 -3.91 39.59
N TYR A 185 -29.35 -2.58 39.49
CA TYR A 185 -29.43 -1.86 38.22
C TYR A 185 -28.06 -1.55 37.59
N ASP A 186 -26.94 -1.84 38.26
CA ASP A 186 -25.60 -1.49 37.77
C ASP A 186 -25.30 -2.13 36.39
N PHE A 187 -25.78 -3.36 36.17
CA PHE A 187 -25.65 -4.06 34.89
C PHE A 187 -26.52 -3.42 33.78
N LEU A 188 -27.72 -2.95 34.13
CA LEU A 188 -28.62 -2.25 33.20
C LEU A 188 -28.03 -0.89 32.80
N ILE A 189 -27.47 -0.15 33.77
CA ILE A 189 -26.80 1.14 33.55
C ILE A 189 -25.60 0.97 32.62
N LEU A 190 -24.81 -0.09 32.81
CA LEU A 190 -23.67 -0.41 31.95
C LEU A 190 -24.10 -0.69 30.49
N ILE A 191 -25.18 -1.44 30.28
CA ILE A 191 -25.73 -1.70 28.94
C ILE A 191 -26.19 -0.40 28.27
N ILE A 192 -26.91 0.45 28.99
CA ILE A 192 -27.39 1.75 28.48
C ILE A 192 -26.22 2.64 28.07
N VAL A 193 -25.14 2.67 28.86
CA VAL A 193 -23.93 3.46 28.58
C VAL A 193 -23.18 2.97 27.35
N ILE A 194 -23.09 1.65 27.17
CA ILE A 194 -22.50 1.05 25.96
C ILE A 194 -23.33 1.43 24.73
N ALA A 195 -24.66 1.35 24.83
CA ALA A 195 -25.57 1.74 23.75
C ALA A 195 -25.44 3.24 23.41
N PHE A 196 -25.42 4.13 24.41
CA PHE A 196 -25.23 5.57 24.20
C PHE A 196 -23.86 5.90 23.60
N SER A 197 -22.80 5.23 24.07
CA SER A 197 -21.44 5.39 23.51
C SER A 197 -21.41 4.99 22.03
N PHE A 198 -22.14 3.93 21.66
CA PHE A 198 -22.26 3.49 20.27
C PHE A 198 -23.03 4.52 19.42
N VAL A 199 -24.13 5.08 19.93
CA VAL A 199 -24.92 6.10 19.23
C VAL A 199 -24.11 7.39 19.01
N ILE A 200 -23.41 7.88 20.02
CA ILE A 200 -22.57 9.09 19.91
C ILE A 200 -21.46 8.89 18.88
N ARG A 201 -20.81 7.71 18.89
CA ARG A 201 -19.80 7.33 17.89
C ARG A 201 -20.38 7.25 16.49
N SER A 202 -21.59 6.70 16.35
CA SER A 202 -22.29 6.60 15.07
C SER A 202 -22.63 8.00 14.51
N MET A 203 -23.15 8.89 15.34
CA MET A 203 -23.44 10.29 14.97
C MET A 203 -22.18 11.07 14.59
N GLY A 204 -21.10 10.92 15.35
CA GLY A 204 -19.82 11.58 15.05
C GLY A 204 -19.22 11.15 13.71
N ARG A 205 -19.39 9.87 13.32
CA ARG A 205 -18.98 9.36 12.01
C ARG A 205 -19.83 9.93 10.87
N ARG A 206 -21.15 10.03 11.06
CA ARG A 206 -22.05 10.62 10.06
C ARG A 206 -21.74 12.09 9.81
N LYS A 207 -21.55 12.89 10.87
CA LYS A 207 -21.23 14.31 10.73
C LYS A 207 -19.88 14.57 10.06
N TYR A 208 -18.87 13.76 10.36
CA TYR A 208 -17.57 13.83 9.69
C TYR A 208 -17.65 13.55 8.18
N GLN A 209 -18.52 12.62 7.79
CA GLN A 209 -18.78 12.32 6.37
C GLN A 209 -19.56 13.44 5.67
N GLU A 210 -20.42 14.15 6.38
CA GLU A 210 -21.19 15.29 5.85
C GLU A 210 -20.32 16.55 5.68
N GLU A 211 -19.48 16.87 6.67
CA GLU A 211 -18.53 18.00 6.60
C GLU A 211 -17.54 17.82 5.44
N HIS A 212 -17.00 16.61 5.25
CA HIS A 212 -16.09 16.34 4.13
C HIS A 212 -16.77 16.26 2.75
N LYS A 213 -18.08 16.00 2.67
CA LYS A 213 -18.83 16.11 1.41
C LYS A 213 -19.08 17.57 1.02
N ASN A 214 -19.40 18.43 1.99
CA ASN A 214 -19.67 19.85 1.74
C ASN A 214 -18.42 20.65 1.39
N ASP A 215 -17.24 20.26 1.88
CA ASP A 215 -15.96 20.87 1.49
C ASP A 215 -15.55 20.51 0.05
N GLU A 216 -15.91 19.32 -0.44
CA GLU A 216 -15.70 18.93 -1.84
C GLU A 216 -16.65 19.70 -2.79
N ASP A 217 -17.90 19.94 -2.39
CA ASP A 217 -18.89 20.70 -3.19
C ASP A 217 -18.59 22.22 -3.23
N ASN A 218 -18.20 22.82 -2.08
CA ASN A 218 -17.85 24.24 -2.02
C ASN A 218 -16.49 24.57 -2.66
N GLY A 219 -15.63 23.58 -2.85
CA GLY A 219 -14.37 23.72 -3.60
C GLY A 219 -14.57 23.82 -5.11
N MET A 220 -15.62 23.20 -5.66
CA MET A 220 -15.96 23.31 -7.10
C MET A 220 -16.57 24.67 -7.46
N ASN A 221 -17.25 25.33 -6.51
CA ASN A 221 -17.96 26.58 -6.78
C ASN A 221 -17.09 27.85 -6.66
N LYS A 222 -15.80 27.71 -6.32
CA LYS A 222 -14.82 28.82 -6.26
C LYS A 222 -13.95 28.96 -7.52
N ASN A 223 -14.15 28.10 -8.52
CA ASN A 223 -13.45 28.12 -9.81
C ASN A 223 -14.36 28.53 -10.98
N LEU A 224 -15.41 29.31 -10.71
CA LEU A 224 -16.22 30.00 -11.71
C LEU A 224 -16.09 31.51 -11.53
#